data_AF-A0A2S9G358-F1
#
_entry.id   AF-A0A2S9G358-F1
#
_cell.length_a   1.000
_cell.length_b   1.000
_cell.length_c   1.000
_cell.angle_alpha   90.00
_cell.angle_beta   90.00
_cell.angle_gamma   90.00
#
_symmetry.space_group_name_H-M   'P 1'
#
loop_
_entity.id
_entity.type
_entity.pdbx_description
1 polymer ?
#
loop_
_entity_poly.entity_id
_entity_poly.type
_entity_poly.pdbx_seq_one_letter_code
_entity_poly.pdbx_strand_id
1 'polypeptide(L)' 'MLHWLSDPFEADMVLRALVAGVIAACLCSLVGCWGLLRRNVFLGEAMTHGMLPGVAIAALLGVSLMAGGLIAALVMA' A
#
# COMPACT_ATOMS: atom_id res chain seq x y z
N MET A 1 13.19 32.79 -5.01
CA MET A 1 13.49 31.80 -6.07
C MET A 1 13.17 30.35 -5.68
N LEU A 2 13.03 30.00 -4.39
CA LEU A 2 12.62 28.65 -3.94
C LEU A 2 11.09 28.46 -3.77
N HIS A 3 10.31 29.55 -3.76
CA HIS A 3 8.86 29.57 -3.50
C HIS A 3 8.08 28.58 -4.39
N TRP A 4 8.36 28.56 -5.70
CA TRP A 4 7.68 27.67 -6.64
C TRP A 4 7.80 26.17 -6.30
N LEU A 5 8.85 25.76 -5.59
CA LEU A 5 9.04 24.37 -5.16
C LEU A 5 8.36 24.06 -3.82
N SER A 6 8.22 25.05 -2.93
CA SER A 6 7.58 24.90 -1.62
C SER A 6 6.07 25.12 -1.65
N ASP A 7 5.55 25.91 -2.59
CA ASP A 7 4.12 26.21 -2.78
C ASP A 7 3.20 24.98 -2.79
N PRO A 8 3.51 23.89 -3.51
CA PRO A 8 2.66 22.70 -3.49
C PRO A 8 2.64 21.99 -2.13
N PHE A 9 3.64 22.18 -1.26
CA PHE A 9 3.69 21.57 0.08
C PHE A 9 2.91 22.36 1.13
N GLU A 10 2.44 23.57 0.82
CA GLU A 10 1.54 24.32 1.72
C GLU A 10 0.15 23.67 1.82
N ALA A 11 -0.24 22.89 0.81
CA ALA A 11 -1.46 22.10 0.85
C ALA A 11 -1.30 20.90 1.81
N ASP A 12 -2.09 20.89 2.89
CA ASP A 12 -2.09 19.81 3.90
C ASP A 12 -2.26 18.41 3.29
N MET A 13 -3.09 18.30 2.23
CA MET A 13 -3.28 17.05 1.51
C MET A 13 -1.99 16.52 0.87
N VAL A 14 -1.15 17.41 0.32
CA VAL A 14 0.12 17.04 -0.31
C VAL A 14 1.11 16.59 0.75
N LEU A 15 1.19 17.30 1.88
CA LEU A 15 2.06 16.91 2.99
C LEU A 15 1.66 15.55 3.58
N ARG A 16 0.36 15.32 3.79
CA ARG A 16 -0.15 14.03 4.28
C ARG A 16 0.08 12.89 3.28
N ALA A 17 -0.12 13.15 1.99
CA ALA A 17 0.18 12.18 0.93
C ALA A 17 1.67 11.87 0.86
N LEU A 18 2.55 12.86 1.02
CA LEU A 18 3.99 12.67 1.08
C LEU A 18 4.39 11.79 2.26
N VAL A 19 3.89 12.10 3.46
CA VAL A 19 4.18 11.31 4.67
C VAL A 19 3.67 9.87 4.51
N ALA A 20 2.44 9.68 4.04
CA ALA A 20 1.90 8.35 3.78
C ALA A 20 2.72 7.59 2.72
N GLY A 21 3.13 8.27 1.65
CA GLY A 21 3.95 7.70 0.58
C GLY A 21 5.35 7.31 1.04
N VAL A 22 6.00 8.11 1.88
CA VAL A 22 7.31 7.80 2.46
C VAL A 22 7.20 6.57 3.37
N ILE A 23 6.19 6.51 4.24
CA ILE A 23 5.96 5.34 5.10
C ILE A 23 5.73 4.10 4.24
N ALA A 24 4.88 4.19 3.21
CA ALA A 24 4.63 3.08 2.29
C ALA A 24 5.91 2.64 1.55
N ALA A 25 6.70 3.57 1.03
CA ALA A 25 7.94 3.28 0.32
C ALA A 25 8.97 2.56 1.22
N CYS A 26 9.12 3.00 2.47
CA CYS A 26 10.01 2.33 3.43
C CYS A 26 9.56 0.89 3.70
N LEU A 27 8.26 0.68 3.98
CA LEU A 27 7.71 -0.65 4.24
C LEU A 27 7.82 -1.57 3.03
N CYS A 28 7.47 -1.09 1.83
CA CYS A 28 7.56 -1.85 0.58
C CYS A 28 9.01 -2.22 0.24
N SER A 29 9.96 -1.30 0.46
CA SER A 29 11.40 -1.57 0.24
C SER A 29 11.92 -2.69 1.14
N LEU A 30 11.55 -2.68 2.43
CA LEU A 30 11.91 -3.74 3.39
C LEU A 30 11.36 -5.10 2.98
N VAL A 31 10.05 -5.17 2.68
CA VAL A 31 9.38 -6.41 2.30
C VAL A 31 9.88 -6.92 0.95
N GLY A 32 10.11 -6.03 -0.02
CA GLY A 32 10.65 -6.36 -1.33
C GLY A 32 12.07 -6.93 -1.26
N CYS A 33 12.96 -6.30 -0.47
CA CYS A 33 14.31 -6.81 -0.23
C CYS A 33 14.28 -8.21 0.41
N TRP A 34 13.40 -8.42 1.39
CA TRP A 34 13.21 -9.72 2.03
C TRP A 34 12.69 -10.78 1.04
N GLY A 35 11.71 -10.43 0.20
CA GLY A 35 11.15 -11.31 -0.83
C GLY A 35 12.19 -11.72 -1.89
N LEU A 36 13.07 -10.78 -2.26
CA LEU A 36 14.19 -11.04 -3.18
C LEU A 36 15.15 -12.09 -2.62
N LEU A 37 15.55 -11.97 -1.35
CA LEU A 37 16.42 -12.94 -0.68
C LEU A 37 15.81 -14.35 -0.64
N ARG A 38 14.48 -14.46 -0.58
CA ARG A 38 13.75 -15.73 -0.54
C ARG A 38 13.35 -16.28 -1.90
N ARG A 39 13.73 -15.62 -3.00
CA ARG A 39 13.27 -15.95 -4.37
C ARG A 39 11.75 -15.91 -4.55
N ASN A 40 11.03 -15.21 -3.67
CA ASN A 40 9.57 -15.05 -3.73
C ASN A 40 9.18 -13.71 -4.38
N VAL A 41 9.86 -13.33 -5.46
CA VAL A 41 9.71 -12.00 -6.08
C VAL A 41 8.31 -11.79 -6.67
N PHE A 42 7.66 -12.85 -7.13
CA PHE A 42 6.31 -12.80 -7.72
C PHE A 42 5.17 -12.82 -6.71
N LEU A 43 5.46 -13.04 -5.42
CA LEU A 43 4.44 -13.11 -4.38
C LEU A 43 3.65 -11.79 -4.28
N GLY A 44 4.34 -10.66 -4.43
CA GLY A 44 3.71 -9.33 -4.39
C GLY A 44 2.67 -9.12 -5.49
N GLU A 45 2.97 -9.52 -6.73
CA GLU A 45 2.01 -9.41 -7.85
C GLU A 45 0.83 -10.37 -7.69
N ALA A 46 1.07 -11.59 -7.19
CA ALA A 46 -0.01 -12.52 -6.91
C ALA A 46 -0.94 -12.00 -5.80
N MET A 47 -0.36 -11.42 -4.74
CA MET A 47 -1.12 -10.87 -3.62
C MET A 47 -1.98 -9.66 -4.02
N THR A 48 -1.50 -8.75 -4.87
CA THR A 48 -2.31 -7.60 -5.31
C THR A 48 -3.56 -8.04 -6.07
N HIS A 49 -3.44 -9.01 -6.99
CA HIS A 49 -4.60 -9.57 -7.69
C HIS A 49 -5.52 -10.38 -6.77
N GLY A 50 -4.96 -11.15 -5.84
CA GLY A 50 -5.72 -11.94 -4.87
C GLY A 50 -6.42 -11.11 -3.78
N MET A 51 -5.91 -9.92 -3.45
CA MET A 51 -6.47 -9.07 -2.39
C MET A 51 -7.66 -8.22 -2.87
N LEU A 52 -7.69 -7.83 -4.15
CA LEU A 52 -8.79 -7.06 -4.76
C LEU A 52 -10.20 -7.64 -4.46
N PRO A 53 -10.47 -8.95 -4.64
CA PRO A 53 -11.78 -9.50 -4.32
C PRO A 53 -12.13 -9.40 -2.83
N GLY A 54 -11.15 -9.54 -1.92
CA GLY A 54 -11.38 -9.39 -0.48
C GLY A 54 -11.82 -7.98 -0.09
N VAL A 55 -11.18 -6.97 -0.69
CA VAL A 55 -11.58 -5.56 -0.52
C VAL A 55 -12.97 -5.30 -1.12
N ALA A 56 -13.25 -5.87 -2.30
CA ALA A 56 -14.55 -5.74 -2.95
C ALA A 56 -15.69 -6.34 -2.10
N ILE A 57 -15.49 -7.54 -1.56
CA ILE A 57 -16.47 -8.19 -0.67
C ILE A 57 -16.67 -7.35 0.60
N ALA A 58 -15.60 -6.84 1.22
CA ALA A 58 -15.73 -6.00 2.40
C ALA A 58 -16.50 -4.70 2.11
N ALA A 59 -16.29 -4.09 0.94
CA ALA A 59 -17.04 -2.92 0.51
C ALA A 59 -18.54 -3.22 0.33
N LEU A 60 -18.90 -4.36 -0.27
CA LEU A 60 -20.30 -4.79 -0.44
C LEU A 60 -21.02 -5.05 0.89
N LEU A 61 -20.30 -5.61 1.86
CA LEU A 61 -20.82 -5.91 3.19
C LEU A 61 -20.81 -4.68 4.13
N GLY A 62 -20.27 -3.53 3.68
CA GLY A 62 -20.17 -2.31 4.48
C GLY A 62 -19.22 -2.43 5.68
N VAL A 63 -18.33 -3.42 5.68
CA VAL A 63 -17.30 -3.62 6.72
C VAL A 63 -15.98 -2.94 6.33
N SER A 64 -15.01 -2.95 7.23
CA SER A 64 -13.73 -2.28 7.00
C SER A 64 -12.97 -2.89 5.81
N LEU A 65 -12.65 -2.03 4.84
CA LEU A 65 -11.88 -2.42 3.65
C LEU A 65 -10.52 -3.02 4.04
N MET A 66 -9.91 -2.49 5.10
CA MET A 66 -8.63 -2.98 5.62
C MET A 66 -8.74 -4.41 6.14
N ALA A 67 -9.82 -4.77 6.84
CA ALA A 67 -10.00 -6.14 7.32
C ALA A 67 -10.24 -7.11 6.15
N GLY A 68 -11.05 -6.71 5.15
CA GLY A 68 -11.27 -7.52 3.95
C GLY A 68 -9.99 -7.79 3.17
N GLY A 69 -9.18 -6.75 2.95
CA GLY A 69 -7.87 -6.88 2.30
C GLY A 69 -6.91 -7.74 3.11
N LEU A 70 -6.82 -7.52 4.43
CA LEU A 70 -5.95 -8.30 5.31
C LEU A 70 -6.29 -9.78 5.33
N ILE A 71 -7.59 -10.13 5.44
CA ILE A 71 -8.04 -11.52 5.44
C ILE A 71 -7.70 -12.19 4.10
N ALA A 72 -7.99 -11.54 2.98
CA ALA A 72 -7.67 -12.09 1.66
C ALA A 72 -6.16 -12.26 1.46
N ALA A 73 -5.34 -11.31 1.90
CA ALA A 73 -3.89 -11.39 1.86
C ALA A 73 -3.36 -12.57 2.71
N LEU A 74 -3.91 -12.78 3.91
CA LEU A 74 -3.52 -13.89 4.80
C LEU A 74 -3.93 -15.27 4.25
N VAL A 75 -5.08 -15.37 3.59
CA VAL A 75 -5.52 -16.62 2.96
C VAL A 75 -4.64 -17.00 1.77
N MET A 76 -4.07 -16.02 1.08
CA MET A 76 -3.19 -16.22 -0.08
C MET A 76 -1.71 -16.50 0.29
N ALA A 77 -1.27 -16.06 1.47
CA ALA A 77 0.12 -16.15 1.93
C ALA A 77 0.53 -17.57 2.34
#